data_AF-A0A127QCA1-F1
#
_entry.id   AF-A0A127QCA1-F1
#
_cell.length_a   1.000
_cell.length_b   1.000
_cell.length_c   1.000
_cell.angle_alpha   90.00
_cell.angle_beta   90.00
_cell.angle_gamma   90.00
#
_symmetry.space_group_name_H-M   'P 1'
#
loop_
_entity.id
_entity.type
_entity.pdbx_description
1 polymer ?
#
loop_
_entity_poly.entity_id
_entity_poly.type
_entity_poly.pdbx_seq_one_letter_code
_entity_poly.pdbx_strand_id
1 'polypeptide(L)'
;MNSTEHDAHLRRYYRMLNWKVDLTDRLEAKFQAAARTAQQDGHFEQLYTRRDDEKRSVSLCFGSHPVGASLQGNGLAVEGGAALVFLQGVDGSVGVILYPYKSELMRRTETHIIWNVFDGPEDVMGRVIDAAIADFWRYSRVSSCLNGGSRSDQARIRKLVKKSRAFNLPEGGQPEATTRSWLHKALTSRPALLIGFLSGVATLSGFTVPQLWNQWHQSGKVAEMPSPVAPVPASSGDHPTTTEKASPPPRPAMSVIEGHYTLCPTEAMSTGSTRWLNFLYDVDANAGKTVFVDVSVDVGCLVGQSDPERSLGREAKNGQVEYAFRHLPLFDKSEQRYIAGLLDGPRDIKRLPDIIPDNGVYISVRQDQDGRNAHSRLQVNSEGLDDIIYGPFLIKKGGEDGFVTFELSPPILDSVSEDAVSRIVHQRAKQ
;
A
#
# COMPACT_ATOMS: atom_id res chain seq x y z
N MET A 1 33.00 -16.79 27.69
CA MET A 1 32.60 -16.84 26.27
C MET A 1 33.71 -17.55 25.51
N ASN A 2 33.39 -18.59 24.74
CA ASN A 2 34.42 -19.40 24.08
C ASN A 2 35.03 -18.61 22.89
N SER A 3 36.32 -18.73 22.60
CA SER A 3 37.00 -17.95 21.54
C SER A 3 36.27 -18.06 20.18
N THR A 4 35.69 -19.22 19.90
CA THR A 4 34.94 -19.51 18.68
C THR A 4 33.60 -18.78 18.58
N GLU A 5 32.91 -18.58 19.70
CA GLU A 5 31.64 -17.82 19.73
C GLU A 5 31.89 -16.34 19.48
N HIS A 6 32.98 -15.81 20.07
CA HIS A 6 33.38 -14.42 19.86
C HIS A 6 33.71 -14.15 18.38
N ASP A 7 34.48 -15.03 17.74
CA ASP A 7 34.81 -14.92 16.32
C ASP A 7 33.57 -15.00 15.41
N ALA A 8 32.62 -15.88 15.72
CA ALA A 8 31.37 -15.98 14.97
C ALA A 8 30.51 -14.71 15.09
N HIS A 9 30.42 -14.14 16.29
CA HIS A 9 29.72 -12.87 16.53
C HIS A 9 30.36 -11.71 15.79
N LEU A 10 31.70 -11.59 15.82
CA LEU A 10 32.42 -10.55 15.09
C LEU A 10 32.21 -10.67 13.58
N ARG A 11 32.32 -11.88 13.01
CA ARG A 11 32.07 -12.11 11.58
C ARG A 11 30.67 -11.69 11.17
N ARG A 12 29.65 -12.06 11.95
CA ARG A 12 28.26 -11.64 11.71
C ARG A 12 28.13 -10.12 11.77
N TYR A 13 28.71 -9.48 12.77
CA TYR A 13 28.70 -8.02 12.91
C TYR A 13 29.33 -7.31 11.69
N TYR A 14 30.50 -7.76 11.24
CA TYR A 14 31.15 -7.19 10.06
C TYR A 14 30.34 -7.39 8.78
N ARG A 15 29.69 -8.55 8.59
CA ARG A 15 28.80 -8.76 7.44
C ARG A 15 27.62 -7.80 7.45
N MET A 16 27.00 -7.59 8.61
CA MET A 16 25.91 -6.64 8.78
C MET A 16 26.36 -5.20 8.46
N LEU A 17 27.56 -4.83 8.90
CA LEU A 17 28.12 -3.50 8.64
C LEU A 17 28.49 -3.31 7.17
N ASN A 18 29.14 -4.29 6.54
CA ASN A 18 29.58 -4.24 5.14
C ASN A 18 28.42 -4.11 4.16
N TRP A 19 27.25 -4.66 4.50
CA TRP A 19 26.03 -4.42 3.72
C TRP A 19 25.70 -2.94 3.66
N LYS A 20 25.61 -2.30 4.83
CA LYS A 20 25.21 -0.89 4.96
C LYS A 20 26.25 0.08 4.39
N VAL A 21 27.53 -0.22 4.57
CA VAL A 21 28.63 0.71 4.27
C VAL A 21 29.13 0.60 2.83
N ASP A 22 29.07 -0.58 2.21
CA ASP A 22 29.68 -0.81 0.88
C ASP A 22 28.72 -1.42 -0.14
N LEU A 23 28.08 -2.54 0.18
CA LEU A 23 27.33 -3.28 -0.84
C LEU A 23 26.08 -2.53 -1.33
N THR A 24 25.34 -1.88 -0.44
CA THR A 24 24.12 -1.15 -0.79
C THR A 24 24.39 -0.05 -1.82
N ASP A 25 25.35 0.83 -1.58
CA ASP A 25 25.66 1.95 -2.46
C ASP A 25 26.20 1.47 -3.81
N ARG A 26 27.00 0.39 -3.81
CA ARG A 26 27.51 -0.25 -5.03
C ARG A 26 26.40 -0.90 -5.87
N LEU A 27 25.44 -1.56 -5.22
CA LEU A 27 24.26 -2.12 -5.90
C LEU A 27 23.40 -1.00 -6.50
N GLU A 28 23.11 0.04 -5.72
CA GLU A 28 22.31 1.18 -6.14
C GLU A 28 22.95 1.89 -7.34
N ALA A 29 24.26 2.18 -7.28
CA ALA A 29 24.97 2.80 -8.40
C ALA A 29 24.91 1.94 -9.68
N LYS A 30 25.06 0.62 -9.57
CA LYS A 30 24.96 -0.32 -10.71
C LYS A 30 23.55 -0.40 -11.27
N PHE A 31 22.53 -0.41 -10.41
CA PHE A 31 21.12 -0.47 -10.82
C PHE A 31 20.65 0.83 -11.46
N GLN A 32 21.03 1.98 -10.92
CA GLN A 32 20.78 3.28 -11.52
C GLN A 32 21.50 3.41 -12.88
N ALA A 33 22.73 2.91 -13.00
CA ALA A 33 23.42 2.85 -14.29
C ALA A 33 22.66 1.98 -15.30
N ALA A 34 22.22 0.78 -14.91
CA ALA A 34 21.44 -0.10 -15.77
C ALA A 34 20.10 0.53 -16.20
N ALA A 35 19.40 1.21 -15.28
CA ALA A 35 18.15 1.91 -15.58
C ALA A 35 18.37 3.06 -16.59
N ARG A 36 19.43 3.87 -16.41
CA ARG A 36 19.80 4.94 -17.36
C ARG A 36 20.15 4.39 -18.74
N THR A 37 20.93 3.31 -18.82
CA THR A 37 21.25 2.67 -20.10
C THR A 37 19.98 2.18 -20.79
N ALA A 38 19.07 1.52 -20.07
CA ALA A 38 17.80 1.08 -20.64
C ALA A 38 16.95 2.24 -21.18
N GLN A 39 16.92 3.37 -20.46
CA GLN A 39 16.23 4.58 -20.91
C GLN A 39 16.86 5.16 -22.19
N GLN A 40 18.20 5.19 -22.28
CA GLN A 40 18.93 5.68 -23.45
C GLN A 40 18.72 4.79 -24.68
N ASP A 41 18.62 3.48 -24.47
CA ASP A 41 18.37 2.48 -25.51
C ASP A 41 16.90 2.47 -25.97
N GLY A 42 16.04 3.32 -25.40
CA GLY A 42 14.64 3.45 -25.79
C GLY A 42 13.76 2.28 -25.34
N HIS A 43 14.15 1.60 -24.26
CA HIS A 43 13.26 0.60 -23.65
C HIS A 43 11.95 1.27 -23.22
N PHE A 44 10.83 0.69 -23.64
CA PHE A 44 9.51 1.25 -23.38
C PHE A 44 9.11 1.23 -21.89
N GLU A 45 9.76 0.36 -21.11
CA GLU A 45 9.50 0.19 -19.68
C GLU A 45 10.45 1.05 -18.86
N GLN A 46 9.90 1.80 -17.92
CA GLN A 46 10.73 2.51 -16.95
C GLN A 46 11.32 1.49 -15.96
N LEU A 47 12.64 1.32 -16.01
CA LEU A 47 13.38 0.67 -14.94
C LEU A 47 13.62 1.67 -13.82
N TYR A 48 13.42 1.23 -12.59
CA TYR A 48 13.71 2.03 -11.42
C TYR A 48 14.43 1.20 -10.36
N THR A 49 15.17 1.89 -9.51
CA THR A 49 15.90 1.29 -8.39
C THR A 49 15.13 1.58 -7.10
N ARG A 50 15.00 0.59 -6.23
CA ARG A 50 14.39 0.75 -4.91
C ARG A 50 15.36 0.25 -3.84
N ARG A 51 15.67 1.11 -2.88
CA ARG A 51 16.42 0.79 -1.66
C ARG A 51 15.46 0.71 -0.49
N ASP A 52 15.59 -0.32 0.33
CA ASP A 52 14.82 -0.53 1.54
C ASP A 52 15.80 -0.96 2.64
N ASP A 53 16.24 0.02 3.43
CA ASP A 53 17.27 -0.19 4.46
C ASP A 53 16.76 -1.04 5.64
N GLU A 54 15.46 -1.02 5.91
CA GLU A 54 14.81 -1.80 6.98
C GLU A 54 14.79 -3.28 6.64
N LYS A 55 14.33 -3.60 5.43
CA LYS A 55 14.36 -4.97 4.88
C LYS A 55 15.74 -5.38 4.41
N ARG A 56 16.72 -4.47 4.52
CA ARG A 56 18.10 -4.64 4.05
C ARG A 56 18.11 -5.21 2.64
N SER A 57 17.46 -4.49 1.73
CA SER A 57 17.32 -4.91 0.34
C SER A 57 17.53 -3.77 -0.66
N VAL A 58 18.08 -4.12 -1.82
CA VAL A 58 18.21 -3.24 -2.98
C VAL A 58 17.65 -3.97 -4.18
N SER A 59 16.75 -3.32 -4.91
CA SER A 59 16.00 -3.91 -6.00
C SER A 59 16.11 -3.09 -7.28
N LEU A 60 16.24 -3.77 -8.41
CA LEU A 60 16.05 -3.23 -9.74
C LEU A 60 14.70 -3.75 -10.26
N CYS A 61 13.76 -2.85 -10.53
CA CYS A 61 12.38 -3.18 -10.83
C CYS A 61 11.99 -2.65 -12.21
N PHE A 62 11.15 -3.41 -12.89
CA PHE A 62 10.39 -2.89 -14.02
C PHE A 62 9.08 -2.24 -13.56
N GLY A 63 8.66 -1.20 -14.27
CA GLY A 63 7.33 -0.65 -14.16
C GLY A 63 6.23 -1.60 -14.65
N SER A 64 5.03 -1.05 -14.74
CA SER A 64 3.87 -1.74 -15.30
C SER A 64 3.58 -1.22 -16.71
N HIS A 65 3.13 -2.09 -17.61
CA HIS A 65 2.77 -1.71 -18.97
C HIS A 65 1.55 -2.50 -19.48
N PRO A 66 0.73 -1.90 -20.36
CA PRO A 66 -0.40 -2.60 -20.96
C PRO A 66 0.07 -3.66 -21.97
N VAL A 67 -0.58 -4.83 -21.96
CA VAL A 67 -0.21 -5.98 -22.81
C VAL A 67 -1.34 -6.49 -23.70
N GLY A 68 -2.52 -5.87 -23.65
CA GLY A 68 -3.66 -6.21 -24.49
C GLY A 68 -4.99 -5.93 -23.81
N ALA A 69 -6.09 -6.46 -24.36
CA ALA A 69 -7.39 -6.42 -23.71
C ALA A 69 -7.40 -7.34 -22.47
N SER A 70 -8.03 -6.89 -21.38
CA SER A 70 -8.24 -7.74 -20.21
C SER A 70 -9.15 -8.93 -20.53
N LEU A 71 -8.84 -10.10 -19.96
CA LEU A 71 -9.70 -11.29 -20.05
C LEU A 71 -11.01 -11.10 -19.28
N GLN A 72 -11.06 -10.13 -18.38
CA GLN A 72 -12.25 -9.80 -17.59
C GLN A 72 -13.22 -8.90 -18.35
N GLY A 73 -12.90 -8.52 -19.59
CA GLY A 73 -13.79 -7.76 -20.49
C GLY A 73 -13.81 -6.24 -20.25
N ASN A 74 -13.18 -5.75 -19.19
CA ASN A 74 -13.14 -4.32 -18.86
C ASN A 74 -11.69 -3.82 -18.81
N GLY A 75 -11.26 -3.10 -19.84
CA GLY A 75 -9.97 -2.38 -19.87
C GLY A 75 -8.79 -3.15 -20.46
N LEU A 76 -7.59 -2.65 -20.19
CA LEU A 76 -6.34 -3.23 -20.67
C LEU A 76 -5.73 -4.16 -19.63
N ALA A 77 -5.32 -5.36 -20.05
CA ALA A 77 -4.46 -6.22 -19.25
C ALA A 77 -3.12 -5.51 -19.04
N VAL A 78 -2.61 -5.58 -17.81
CA VAL A 78 -1.33 -4.98 -17.43
C VAL A 78 -0.35 -6.09 -17.04
N GLU A 79 0.88 -5.97 -17.50
CA GLU A 79 2.01 -6.77 -17.05
C GLU A 79 2.91 -5.94 -16.15
N GLY A 80 3.40 -6.53 -15.06
CA GLY A 80 4.30 -5.86 -14.12
C GLY A 80 4.93 -6.80 -13.11
N GLY A 81 5.74 -6.25 -12.21
CA GLY A 81 6.27 -6.97 -11.04
C GLY A 81 7.57 -7.75 -11.28
N ALA A 82 8.19 -7.65 -12.45
CA ALA A 82 9.53 -8.20 -12.66
C ALA A 82 10.57 -7.41 -11.86
N ALA A 83 11.37 -8.10 -11.05
CA ALA A 83 12.38 -7.47 -10.20
C ALA A 83 13.61 -8.35 -9.97
N LEU A 84 14.78 -7.74 -9.84
CA LEU A 84 16.00 -8.33 -9.31
C LEU A 84 16.23 -7.76 -7.92
N VAL A 85 16.24 -8.61 -6.91
CA VAL A 85 16.34 -8.22 -5.50
C VAL A 85 17.59 -8.83 -4.88
N PHE A 86 18.43 -7.97 -4.31
CA PHE A 86 19.49 -8.35 -3.37
C PHE A 86 18.98 -8.05 -1.97
N LEU A 87 19.12 -9.01 -1.06
CA LEU A 87 18.63 -8.86 0.31
C LEU A 87 19.58 -9.51 1.30
N GLN A 88 19.72 -8.92 2.49
CA GLN A 88 20.57 -9.44 3.54
C GLN A 88 19.79 -10.25 4.59
N GLY A 89 20.25 -11.47 4.85
CA GLY A 89 19.77 -12.29 5.94
C GLY A 89 20.15 -11.75 7.32
N VAL A 90 19.48 -12.24 8.36
CA VAL A 90 19.80 -11.90 9.75
C VAL A 90 21.19 -12.37 10.21
N ASP A 91 21.74 -13.37 9.53
CA ASP A 91 23.08 -13.94 9.73
C ASP A 91 24.17 -13.21 8.93
N GLY A 92 23.79 -12.20 8.14
CA GLY A 92 24.68 -11.43 7.28
C GLY A 92 24.89 -12.03 5.89
N SER A 93 24.29 -13.19 5.59
CA SER A 93 24.28 -13.77 4.23
C SER A 93 23.54 -12.85 3.25
N VAL A 94 23.84 -12.97 1.95
CA VAL A 94 23.18 -12.17 0.91
C VAL A 94 22.49 -13.08 -0.09
N GLY A 95 21.16 -12.96 -0.18
CA GLY A 95 20.34 -13.63 -1.18
C GLY A 95 20.13 -12.77 -2.43
N VAL A 96 20.12 -13.42 -3.60
CA VAL A 96 19.79 -12.77 -4.87
C VAL A 96 18.60 -13.48 -5.50
N ILE A 97 17.52 -12.76 -5.73
CA ILE A 97 16.24 -13.30 -6.19
C ILE A 97 15.80 -12.60 -7.46
N LEU A 98 15.31 -13.39 -8.42
CA LEU A 98 14.69 -12.91 -9.65
C LEU A 98 13.18 -13.16 -9.61
N TYR A 99 12.39 -12.12 -9.77
CA TYR A 99 10.94 -12.18 -9.89
C TYR A 99 10.54 -12.02 -11.37
N PRO A 100 9.63 -12.88 -11.88
CA PRO A 100 9.12 -12.77 -13.23
C PRO A 100 8.07 -11.67 -13.34
N TYR A 101 7.79 -11.28 -14.58
CA TYR A 101 6.54 -10.59 -14.90
C TYR A 101 5.32 -11.42 -14.53
N LYS A 102 4.24 -10.72 -14.18
CA LYS A 102 2.92 -11.27 -13.94
C LYS A 102 1.90 -10.47 -14.76
N SER A 103 1.04 -11.18 -15.47
CA SER A 103 -0.13 -10.60 -16.15
C SER A 103 -1.32 -11.55 -16.05
N GLU A 104 -2.50 -11.03 -16.36
CA GLU A 104 -3.72 -11.85 -16.51
C GLU A 104 -3.59 -12.85 -17.67
N LEU A 105 -2.86 -12.47 -18.72
CA LEU A 105 -2.69 -13.24 -19.95
C LEU A 105 -1.68 -14.36 -19.80
N MET A 106 -0.67 -14.18 -18.96
CA MET A 106 0.40 -15.15 -18.78
C MET A 106 0.89 -15.18 -17.34
N ARG A 107 0.89 -16.39 -16.77
CA ARG A 107 1.45 -16.65 -15.45
C ARG A 107 2.44 -17.79 -15.53
N ARG A 108 3.68 -17.55 -15.10
CA ARG A 108 4.65 -18.62 -14.90
C ARG A 108 4.28 -19.44 -13.67
N THR A 109 4.59 -20.74 -13.71
CA THR A 109 4.48 -21.64 -12.55
C THR A 109 5.45 -21.25 -11.43
N GLU A 110 6.62 -20.71 -11.80
CA GLU A 110 7.59 -20.21 -10.84
C GLU A 110 7.21 -18.80 -10.36
N THR A 111 7.11 -18.61 -9.04
CA THR A 111 6.88 -17.28 -8.45
C THR A 111 8.14 -16.43 -8.36
N HIS A 112 9.31 -17.08 -8.27
CA HIS A 112 10.64 -16.47 -8.22
C HIS A 112 11.72 -17.52 -8.52
N ILE A 113 12.95 -17.05 -8.73
CA ILE A 113 14.17 -17.86 -8.86
C ILE A 113 15.20 -17.34 -7.86
N ILE A 114 15.67 -18.21 -6.96
CA ILE A 114 16.86 -17.94 -6.15
C ILE A 114 18.08 -18.07 -7.07
N TRP A 115 18.66 -16.95 -7.46
CA TRP A 115 19.79 -16.90 -8.36
C TRP A 115 21.06 -17.41 -7.68
N ASN A 116 21.33 -16.91 -6.47
CA ASN A 116 22.41 -17.40 -5.60
C ASN A 116 22.21 -16.95 -4.14
N VAL A 117 22.93 -17.60 -3.22
CA VAL A 117 23.09 -17.18 -1.81
C VAL A 117 24.59 -17.08 -1.53
N PHE A 118 25.00 -15.99 -0.90
CA PHE A 118 26.38 -15.67 -0.55
C PHE A 118 26.57 -15.65 0.97
N ASP A 119 27.76 -16.03 1.45
CA ASP A 119 28.03 -16.09 2.89
C ASP A 119 28.09 -14.70 3.52
N GLY A 120 28.49 -13.68 2.73
CA GLY A 120 28.48 -12.27 3.15
C GLY A 120 28.55 -11.28 1.98
N PRO A 121 28.44 -9.97 2.26
CA PRO A 121 28.50 -8.92 1.24
C PRO A 121 29.82 -8.87 0.46
N GLU A 122 30.92 -9.31 1.08
CA GLU A 122 32.25 -9.38 0.49
C GLU A 122 32.32 -10.30 -0.75
N ASP A 123 31.46 -11.32 -0.81
CA ASP A 123 31.42 -12.26 -1.93
C ASP A 123 30.67 -11.68 -3.14
N VAL A 124 29.90 -10.61 -2.94
CA VAL A 124 29.09 -9.94 -3.97
C VAL A 124 29.94 -8.92 -4.70
N MET A 125 30.83 -9.40 -5.58
CA MET A 125 31.68 -8.56 -6.42
C MET A 125 30.91 -7.92 -7.58
N GLY A 126 31.48 -6.88 -8.20
CA GLY A 126 30.88 -6.22 -9.38
C GLY A 126 30.49 -7.19 -10.50
N ARG A 127 31.34 -8.18 -10.81
CA ARG A 127 31.05 -9.23 -11.81
C ARG A 127 29.82 -10.09 -11.48
N VAL A 128 29.53 -10.28 -10.19
CA VAL A 128 28.36 -11.02 -9.72
C VAL A 128 27.11 -10.20 -9.95
N ILE A 129 27.15 -8.91 -9.61
CA ILE A 129 26.06 -7.96 -9.84
C ILE A 129 25.75 -7.88 -11.34
N ASP A 130 26.78 -7.69 -12.18
CA ASP A 130 26.63 -7.60 -13.63
C ASP A 130 26.03 -8.89 -14.23
N ALA A 131 26.45 -10.06 -13.73
CA ALA A 131 25.89 -11.34 -14.16
C ALA A 131 24.43 -11.53 -13.73
N ALA A 132 24.07 -11.07 -12.52
CA ALA A 132 22.70 -11.11 -12.02
C ALA A 132 21.78 -10.17 -12.84
N ILE A 133 22.24 -8.96 -13.16
CA ILE A 133 21.52 -8.03 -14.04
C ILE A 133 21.33 -8.65 -15.43
N ALA A 134 22.37 -9.26 -16.00
CA ALA A 134 22.26 -9.91 -17.30
C ALA A 134 21.24 -11.06 -17.29
N ASP A 135 21.24 -11.91 -16.26
CA ASP A 135 20.24 -12.98 -16.11
C ASP A 135 18.84 -12.45 -15.81
N PHE A 136 18.73 -11.33 -15.09
CA PHE A 136 17.47 -10.63 -14.86
C PHE A 136 16.84 -10.20 -16.19
N TRP A 137 17.58 -9.51 -17.06
CA TRP A 137 17.10 -9.13 -18.39
C TRP A 137 16.61 -10.33 -19.22
N ARG A 138 17.35 -11.45 -19.18
CA ARG A 138 16.91 -12.68 -19.85
C ARG A 138 15.62 -13.20 -19.26
N TYR A 139 15.50 -13.17 -17.94
CA TYR A 139 14.32 -13.68 -17.26
C TYR A 139 13.10 -12.82 -17.56
N SER A 140 13.24 -11.49 -17.52
CA SER A 140 12.18 -10.54 -17.86
C SER A 140 11.64 -10.79 -19.26
N ARG A 141 12.51 -10.94 -20.27
CA ARG A 141 12.10 -11.28 -21.64
C ARG A 141 11.36 -12.62 -21.72
N VAL A 142 11.88 -13.65 -21.04
CA VAL A 142 11.27 -15.00 -21.02
C VAL A 142 9.95 -15.02 -20.25
N SER A 143 9.77 -14.13 -19.29
CA SER A 143 8.54 -14.02 -18.49
C SER A 143 7.52 -13.03 -19.04
N SER A 144 7.90 -12.17 -19.99
CA SER A 144 6.99 -11.19 -20.59
C SER A 144 6.10 -11.86 -21.64
N CYS A 145 4.80 -11.57 -21.60
CA CYS A 145 3.86 -12.09 -22.60
C CYS A 145 4.07 -11.49 -24.00
N LEU A 146 4.74 -10.35 -24.10
CA LEU A 146 5.02 -9.68 -25.39
C LEU A 146 6.28 -10.20 -26.09
N ASN A 147 7.21 -10.83 -25.36
CA ASN A 147 8.51 -11.20 -25.92
C ASN A 147 8.76 -12.72 -25.93
N GLY A 148 8.52 -13.41 -24.82
CA GLY A 148 8.80 -14.85 -24.66
C GLY A 148 10.29 -15.24 -24.66
N GLY A 149 11.19 -14.31 -25.00
CA GLY A 149 12.64 -14.48 -24.99
C GLY A 149 13.18 -15.42 -26.07
N SER A 150 14.50 -15.36 -26.29
CA SER A 150 15.18 -16.24 -27.24
C SER A 150 15.30 -17.68 -26.70
N ARG A 151 15.56 -18.66 -27.59
CA ARG A 151 15.80 -20.07 -27.17
C ARG A 151 16.97 -20.20 -26.20
N SER A 152 18.02 -19.38 -26.38
CA SER A 152 19.17 -19.34 -25.47
C SER A 152 18.80 -18.76 -24.11
N ASP A 153 17.99 -17.70 -24.08
CA ASP A 153 17.44 -17.15 -22.83
C ASP A 153 16.61 -18.22 -22.10
N GLN A 154 15.69 -18.89 -22.80
CA GLN A 154 14.87 -19.94 -22.21
C GLN A 154 15.69 -21.12 -21.68
N ALA A 155 16.76 -21.52 -22.37
CA ALA A 155 17.67 -22.56 -21.88
C ALA A 155 18.42 -22.10 -20.61
N ARG A 156 18.89 -20.85 -20.60
CA ARG A 156 19.54 -20.24 -19.42
C ARG A 156 18.58 -20.19 -18.22
N ILE A 157 17.35 -19.73 -18.41
CA ILE A 157 16.34 -19.66 -17.34
C ILE A 157 15.97 -21.05 -16.83
N ARG A 158 15.78 -22.05 -17.70
CA ARG A 158 15.54 -23.43 -17.26
C ARG A 158 16.67 -23.96 -16.36
N LYS A 159 17.92 -23.65 -16.68
CA LYS A 159 19.07 -23.99 -15.84
C LYS A 159 19.00 -23.28 -14.48
N LEU A 160 18.65 -21.99 -14.46
CA LEU A 160 18.49 -21.23 -13.21
C LEU A 160 17.33 -21.76 -12.35
N VAL A 161 16.18 -22.10 -12.95
CA VAL A 161 15.06 -22.73 -12.23
C VAL A 161 15.49 -24.06 -11.61
N LYS A 162 16.21 -24.91 -12.35
CA LYS A 162 16.74 -26.17 -11.82
C LYS A 162 17.71 -25.93 -10.66
N LYS A 163 18.60 -24.94 -10.79
CA LYS A 163 19.52 -24.52 -9.70
C LYS A 163 18.74 -24.02 -8.48
N SER A 164 17.72 -23.18 -8.68
CA SER A 164 16.90 -22.60 -7.61
C SER A 164 16.20 -23.67 -6.78
N ARG A 165 15.76 -24.76 -7.40
CA ARG A 165 15.12 -25.88 -6.69
C ARG A 165 16.06 -26.58 -5.72
N ALA A 166 17.38 -26.52 -5.93
CA ALA A 166 18.34 -27.08 -4.98
C ALA A 166 18.44 -26.26 -3.68
N PHE A 167 18.03 -24.99 -3.70
CA PHE A 167 17.92 -24.16 -2.49
C PHE A 167 16.59 -24.36 -1.76
N ASN A 168 15.54 -24.75 -2.48
CA ASN A 168 14.24 -25.12 -1.92
C ASN A 168 14.25 -26.60 -1.52
N LEU A 169 15.10 -26.96 -0.55
CA LEU A 169 14.97 -28.29 0.08
C LEU A 169 13.67 -28.33 0.88
N PRO A 170 12.88 -29.41 0.80
CA PRO A 170 11.68 -29.56 1.62
C PRO A 170 12.07 -29.50 3.09
N GLU A 171 11.32 -28.73 3.88
CA GLU A 171 11.43 -28.72 5.34
C GLU A 171 11.41 -30.18 5.85
N GLY A 172 12.58 -30.72 6.21
CA GLY A 172 12.73 -32.09 6.73
C GLY A 172 13.39 -33.12 5.80
N GLY A 173 13.73 -32.80 4.56
CA GLY A 173 14.46 -33.73 3.67
C GLY A 173 15.97 -33.63 3.84
N GLN A 174 16.63 -34.67 4.35
CA GLN A 174 18.09 -34.73 4.29
C GLN A 174 18.56 -34.66 2.83
N PRO A 175 19.56 -33.83 2.50
CA PRO A 175 20.03 -33.68 1.13
C PRO A 175 20.64 -35.00 0.65
N GLU A 176 20.10 -35.59 -0.42
CA GLU A 176 20.74 -36.71 -1.09
C GLU A 176 22.12 -36.29 -1.61
N ALA A 177 23.14 -36.93 -1.06
CA ALA A 177 24.54 -36.65 -1.27
C ALA A 177 25.00 -37.01 -2.68
N THR A 178 24.71 -36.16 -3.67
CA THR A 178 25.42 -36.19 -4.96
C THR A 178 25.69 -34.78 -5.50
N THR A 179 26.71 -34.10 -4.95
CA THR A 179 27.72 -33.30 -5.70
C THR A 179 28.80 -32.74 -4.76
N ARG A 180 29.67 -33.68 -4.34
CA ARG A 180 31.08 -33.68 -3.88
C ARG A 180 31.96 -32.42 -3.67
N SER A 181 31.50 -31.17 -3.61
CA SER A 181 32.41 -30.02 -3.35
C SER A 181 31.94 -29.05 -2.27
N TRP A 182 30.64 -28.99 -1.98
CA TRP A 182 30.11 -28.01 -1.02
C TRP A 182 29.93 -28.54 0.42
N LEU A 183 29.89 -29.87 0.58
CA LEU A 183 29.64 -30.55 1.87
C LEU A 183 30.76 -30.38 2.92
N HIS A 184 31.99 -30.06 2.53
CA HIS A 184 33.05 -29.84 3.52
C HIS A 184 32.91 -28.50 4.27
N LYS A 185 32.09 -27.57 3.76
CA LYS A 185 31.76 -26.31 4.45
C LYS A 185 30.41 -26.39 5.20
N ALA A 186 29.45 -27.17 4.70
CA ALA A 186 28.12 -27.26 5.31
C ALA A 186 28.07 -28.13 6.60
N LEU A 187 29.08 -28.97 6.89
CA LEU A 187 29.07 -29.87 8.05
C LEU A 187 29.46 -29.21 9.39
N THR A 188 29.70 -27.89 9.45
CA THR A 188 30.14 -27.20 10.69
C THR A 188 29.21 -26.08 11.20
N SER A 189 28.04 -25.85 10.59
CA SER A 189 27.09 -24.84 11.09
C SER A 189 25.65 -25.33 11.07
N ARG A 190 25.00 -25.28 12.24
CA ARG A 190 23.68 -25.81 12.59
C ARG A 190 22.51 -25.22 11.78
N PRO A 191 21.41 -25.97 11.60
CA PRO A 191 20.24 -25.55 10.82
C PRO A 191 19.29 -24.70 11.67
N ALA A 192 19.34 -23.38 11.50
CA ALA A 192 18.34 -22.44 12.03
C ALA A 192 17.97 -21.37 10.98
N LEU A 193 18.08 -21.72 9.69
CA LEU A 193 17.79 -20.89 8.54
C LEU A 193 16.50 -21.39 7.91
N LEU A 194 15.35 -20.74 8.16
CA LEU A 194 14.28 -20.58 7.16
C LEU A 194 13.02 -19.82 7.64
N ILE A 195 12.80 -19.65 8.94
CA ILE A 195 11.54 -19.04 9.43
C ILE A 195 11.51 -17.50 9.23
N GLY A 196 12.66 -16.82 9.21
CA GLY A 196 12.72 -15.36 9.03
C GLY A 196 12.64 -14.87 7.57
N PHE A 197 12.86 -15.75 6.58
CA PHE A 197 13.03 -15.35 5.17
C PHE A 197 11.70 -15.23 4.40
N LEU A 198 10.66 -15.96 4.83
CA LEU A 198 9.39 -16.06 4.11
C LEU A 198 8.38 -14.94 4.47
N SER A 199 8.52 -14.28 5.62
CA SER A 199 7.62 -13.19 6.04
C SER A 199 7.79 -11.91 5.17
N GLY A 200 8.93 -11.73 4.50
CA GLY A 200 9.14 -10.61 3.58
C GLY A 200 8.51 -10.81 2.19
N VAL A 201 8.13 -12.05 1.84
CA VAL A 201 7.66 -12.43 0.49
C VAL A 201 6.19 -12.07 0.26
N ALA A 202 5.37 -11.97 1.32
CA ALA A 202 3.96 -11.63 1.19
C ALA A 202 3.72 -10.14 0.90
N THR A 203 4.52 -9.24 1.47
CA THR A 203 4.31 -7.77 1.32
C THR A 203 4.70 -7.22 -0.06
N LEU A 204 5.45 -7.96 -0.87
CA LEU A 204 5.85 -7.52 -2.21
C LEU A 204 4.88 -7.93 -3.33
N SER A 205 3.77 -8.62 -3.01
CA SER A 205 2.83 -9.14 -4.02
C SER A 205 1.38 -8.67 -3.89
N GLY A 206 1.05 -7.82 -2.91
CA GLY A 206 -0.22 -7.08 -2.89
C GLY A 206 -1.51 -7.91 -2.74
N PHE A 207 -1.44 -9.17 -2.29
CA PHE A 207 -2.64 -9.98 -2.00
C PHE A 207 -2.52 -10.63 -0.61
N THR A 208 -3.53 -10.47 0.24
CA THR A 208 -3.67 -11.24 1.49
C THR A 208 -4.43 -12.54 1.22
N VAL A 209 -3.91 -13.67 1.71
CA VAL A 209 -4.45 -15.05 1.55
C VAL A 209 -5.96 -15.20 1.87
N PRO A 210 -6.58 -14.46 2.82
CA PRO A 210 -8.02 -14.63 3.13
C PRO A 210 -8.99 -14.19 2.02
N GLN A 211 -8.62 -13.25 1.15
CA GLN A 211 -9.51 -12.73 0.10
C GLN A 211 -9.77 -13.72 -1.03
N LEU A 212 -8.79 -14.58 -1.34
CA LEU A 212 -8.91 -15.61 -2.37
C LEU A 212 -9.86 -16.74 -1.95
N TRP A 213 -10.03 -16.97 -0.65
CA TRP A 213 -10.91 -18.02 -0.11
C TRP A 213 -12.39 -17.62 -0.15
N ASN A 214 -12.71 -16.36 0.18
CA ASN A 214 -14.09 -15.87 0.19
C ASN A 214 -14.67 -15.67 -1.22
N GLN A 215 -13.83 -15.33 -2.21
CA GLN A 215 -14.27 -15.18 -3.60
C GLN A 215 -14.67 -16.51 -4.24
N TRP A 216 -14.08 -17.63 -3.80
CA TRP A 216 -14.37 -18.96 -4.36
C TRP A 216 -15.70 -19.54 -3.84
N HIS A 217 -16.17 -19.12 -2.67
CA HIS A 217 -17.39 -19.66 -2.04
C HIS A 217 -18.67 -18.85 -2.32
N GLN A 218 -18.60 -17.68 -2.96
CA GLN A 218 -19.77 -16.82 -3.20
C GLN A 218 -20.38 -16.94 -4.61
N SER A 219 -19.83 -17.75 -5.52
CA SER A 219 -20.35 -17.90 -6.91
C SER A 219 -21.64 -18.73 -7.03
N GLY A 220 -22.44 -18.88 -5.97
CA GLY A 220 -23.50 -19.89 -5.89
C GLY A 220 -24.91 -19.40 -5.54
N LYS A 221 -25.22 -18.10 -5.52
CA LYS A 221 -26.59 -17.63 -5.23
C LYS A 221 -27.05 -16.52 -6.17
N VAL A 222 -27.87 -16.90 -7.14
CA VAL A 222 -28.74 -15.98 -7.89
C VAL A 222 -29.87 -15.58 -6.95
N ALA A 223 -29.96 -14.30 -6.60
CA ALA A 223 -31.07 -13.75 -5.83
C ALA A 223 -32.21 -13.37 -6.77
N GLU A 224 -33.37 -13.94 -6.47
CA GLU A 224 -34.68 -13.78 -7.11
C GLU A 224 -35.24 -12.37 -6.83
N MET A 225 -35.67 -11.65 -7.86
CA MET A 225 -36.28 -10.32 -7.74
C MET A 225 -37.77 -10.42 -7.37
N PRO A 226 -38.30 -9.62 -6.43
CA PRO A 226 -39.73 -9.50 -6.24
C PRO A 226 -40.37 -8.48 -7.22
N SER A 227 -41.53 -8.87 -7.73
CA SER A 227 -42.42 -8.11 -8.63
C SER A 227 -43.10 -6.89 -7.98
N PRO A 228 -43.62 -5.94 -8.78
CA PRO A 228 -44.09 -4.62 -8.33
C PRO A 228 -45.51 -4.66 -7.74
N VAL A 229 -45.72 -3.87 -6.68
CA VAL A 229 -47.03 -3.67 -6.03
C VAL A 229 -47.80 -2.55 -6.75
N ALA A 230 -49.09 -2.80 -6.98
CA ALA A 230 -50.06 -1.93 -7.67
C ALA A 230 -50.48 -0.68 -6.86
N PRO A 231 -51.05 0.36 -7.50
CA PRO A 231 -51.38 1.64 -6.87
C PRO A 231 -52.76 1.63 -6.18
N VAL A 232 -52.88 2.38 -5.08
CA VAL A 232 -54.12 2.62 -4.32
C VAL A 232 -54.65 4.03 -4.65
N PRO A 233 -55.98 4.23 -4.76
CA PRO A 233 -56.56 5.45 -5.32
C PRO A 233 -56.69 6.61 -4.32
N ALA A 234 -56.77 7.81 -4.89
CA ALA A 234 -56.94 9.09 -4.23
C ALA A 234 -58.29 9.20 -3.49
N SER A 235 -58.24 9.81 -2.30
CA SER A 235 -59.40 10.31 -1.57
C SER A 235 -59.22 11.82 -1.34
N SER A 236 -60.13 12.59 -1.94
CA SER A 236 -60.31 14.02 -1.77
C SER A 236 -61.09 14.32 -0.48
N GLY A 237 -60.61 15.27 0.30
CA GLY A 237 -61.28 15.78 1.49
C GLY A 237 -60.78 17.18 1.83
N ASP A 238 -61.55 18.18 1.41
CA ASP A 238 -61.37 19.58 1.77
C ASP A 238 -61.79 19.84 3.23
N HIS A 239 -60.93 20.51 4.00
CA HIS A 239 -61.35 21.29 5.16
C HIS A 239 -60.42 22.51 5.36
N PRO A 240 -60.98 23.74 5.50
CA PRO A 240 -60.21 24.91 5.85
C PRO A 240 -60.14 25.00 7.38
N THR A 241 -58.96 24.82 7.94
CA THR A 241 -58.72 25.18 9.35
C THR A 241 -57.53 26.13 9.38
N THR A 242 -57.81 27.35 9.82
CA THR A 242 -56.85 28.43 10.04
C THR A 242 -55.98 28.04 11.23
N THR A 243 -54.91 27.30 10.97
CA THR A 243 -53.92 26.94 11.99
C THR A 243 -52.82 27.98 11.98
N GLU A 244 -52.76 28.71 13.09
CA GLU A 244 -51.66 29.54 13.55
C GLU A 244 -50.30 28.95 13.10
N LYS A 245 -49.57 29.74 12.31
CA LYS A 245 -48.35 29.37 11.60
C LYS A 245 -47.22 29.14 12.60
N ALA A 246 -47.24 28.00 13.27
CA ALA A 246 -46.12 27.52 14.05
C ALA A 246 -44.90 27.49 13.11
N SER A 247 -43.86 28.25 13.45
CA SER A 247 -42.59 28.18 12.74
C SER A 247 -42.20 26.71 12.58
N PRO A 248 -41.94 26.24 11.35
CA PRO A 248 -41.57 24.85 11.14
C PRO A 248 -40.40 24.52 12.08
N PRO A 249 -40.41 23.35 12.73
CA PRO A 249 -39.34 22.96 13.62
C PRO A 249 -38.00 23.14 12.89
N PRO A 250 -36.97 23.68 13.58
CA PRO A 250 -35.68 23.94 12.95
C PRO A 250 -35.21 22.64 12.30
N ARG A 251 -35.08 22.65 10.97
CA ARG A 251 -34.64 21.48 10.21
C ARG A 251 -33.26 21.08 10.76
N PRO A 252 -33.00 19.77 10.99
CA PRO A 252 -31.71 19.33 11.48
C PRO A 252 -30.62 19.80 10.52
N ALA A 253 -29.69 20.60 11.04
CA ALA A 253 -28.58 21.13 10.25
C ALA A 253 -27.58 19.99 9.99
N MET A 254 -27.27 19.74 8.71
CA MET A 254 -26.19 18.84 8.32
C MET A 254 -24.88 19.40 8.88
N SER A 255 -24.12 18.57 9.60
CA SER A 255 -22.83 18.98 10.15
C SER A 255 -21.81 19.16 9.02
N VAL A 256 -20.91 20.14 9.18
CA VAL A 256 -19.87 20.46 8.20
C VAL A 256 -18.51 20.22 8.84
N ILE A 257 -17.66 19.42 8.17
CA ILE A 257 -16.24 19.28 8.48
C ILE A 257 -15.49 20.11 7.46
N GLU A 258 -14.86 21.20 7.90
CA GLU A 258 -14.11 22.11 7.03
C GLU A 258 -12.68 22.29 7.52
N GLY A 259 -11.73 22.47 6.60
CA GLY A 259 -10.37 22.82 6.97
C GLY A 259 -9.32 22.49 5.91
N HIS A 260 -8.17 23.14 6.03
CA HIS A 260 -6.96 22.82 5.30
C HIS A 260 -5.99 22.11 6.23
N TYR A 261 -5.75 20.82 6.00
CA TYR A 261 -4.82 20.02 6.80
C TYR A 261 -3.56 19.68 6.00
N THR A 262 -2.47 19.36 6.69
CA THR A 262 -1.24 18.90 6.02
C THR A 262 -0.71 17.64 6.68
N LEU A 263 -0.22 16.72 5.86
CA LEU A 263 0.57 15.56 6.30
C LEU A 263 2.06 15.90 6.44
N CYS A 264 2.44 17.15 6.18
CA CYS A 264 3.81 17.62 6.06
C CYS A 264 4.20 18.48 7.27
N PRO A 265 4.86 17.90 8.29
CA PRO A 265 5.14 18.59 9.55
C PRO A 265 6.17 19.72 9.45
N THR A 266 6.86 19.87 8.31
CA THR A 266 8.04 20.75 8.18
C THR A 266 7.77 22.17 7.71
N GLU A 267 6.57 22.50 7.23
CA GLU A 267 6.32 23.83 6.70
C GLU A 267 5.34 24.62 7.57
N ALA A 268 5.90 25.56 8.32
CA ALA A 268 5.14 26.62 8.98
C ALA A 268 4.56 27.55 7.90
N MET A 269 3.45 27.16 7.28
CA MET A 269 2.64 28.04 6.43
C MET A 269 1.32 28.42 7.09
N SER A 270 0.93 29.65 6.78
CA SER A 270 -0.02 30.51 7.46
C SER A 270 -1.49 30.15 7.23
N THR A 271 -2.31 30.45 8.25
CA THR A 271 -3.77 30.64 8.21
C THR A 271 -4.62 29.41 7.85
N GLY A 272 -4.64 28.42 8.74
CA GLY A 272 -5.59 27.29 8.74
C GLY A 272 -5.22 26.31 9.86
N SER A 273 -6.18 25.48 10.33
CA SER A 273 -5.88 24.37 11.25
C SER A 273 -5.08 23.31 10.48
N THR A 274 -3.76 23.49 10.39
CA THR A 274 -2.83 22.58 9.69
C THR A 274 -2.75 21.19 10.31
N ARG A 275 -3.39 20.97 11.47
CA ARG A 275 -3.18 19.81 12.30
C ARG A 275 -4.05 18.65 11.88
N TRP A 276 -3.44 17.68 11.20
CA TRP A 276 -4.09 16.48 10.69
C TRP A 276 -4.90 15.68 11.74
N LEU A 277 -4.50 15.72 13.02
CA LEU A 277 -5.26 15.08 14.11
C LEU A 277 -6.64 15.71 14.36
N ASN A 278 -6.85 16.99 14.00
CA ASN A 278 -8.17 17.62 14.10
C ASN A 278 -9.16 16.98 13.13
N PHE A 279 -8.70 16.64 11.91
CA PHE A 279 -9.54 15.95 10.93
C PHE A 279 -10.02 14.59 11.45
N LEU A 280 -9.12 13.81 12.07
CA LEU A 280 -9.48 12.54 12.70
C LEU A 280 -10.52 12.73 13.82
N TYR A 281 -10.37 13.76 14.66
CA TYR A 281 -11.35 14.09 15.69
C TYR A 281 -12.74 14.38 15.12
N ASP A 282 -12.78 15.18 14.07
CA ASP A 282 -14.04 15.62 13.46
C ASP A 282 -14.73 14.45 12.75
N VAL A 283 -13.94 13.54 12.15
CA VAL A 283 -14.44 12.28 11.56
C VAL A 283 -15.00 11.35 12.64
N ASP A 284 -14.29 11.12 13.76
CA ASP A 284 -14.78 10.27 14.85
C ASP A 284 -16.06 10.84 15.49
N ALA A 285 -16.12 12.15 15.73
CA ALA A 285 -17.29 12.82 16.32
C ALA A 285 -18.55 12.71 15.45
N ASN A 286 -18.38 12.43 14.16
CA ASN A 286 -19.45 12.29 13.18
C ASN A 286 -19.62 10.85 12.66
N ALA A 287 -19.00 9.86 13.31
CA ALA A 287 -19.22 8.45 12.99
C ALA A 287 -20.72 8.09 13.02
N GLY A 288 -21.18 7.40 11.97
CA GLY A 288 -22.57 6.99 11.78
C GLY A 288 -23.49 8.07 11.20
N LYS A 289 -22.98 9.27 10.85
CA LYS A 289 -23.77 10.38 10.30
C LYS A 289 -23.35 10.71 8.87
N THR A 290 -24.29 11.33 8.13
CA THR A 290 -23.99 12.03 6.89
C THR A 290 -23.56 13.46 7.20
N VAL A 291 -22.38 13.85 6.73
CA VAL A 291 -21.81 15.18 6.93
C VAL A 291 -21.36 15.77 5.60
N PHE A 292 -21.33 17.10 5.52
CA PHE A 292 -20.69 17.78 4.41
C PHE A 292 -19.21 17.96 4.73
N VAL A 293 -18.33 17.47 3.86
CA VAL A 293 -16.88 17.61 4.00
C VAL A 293 -16.43 18.67 3.01
N ASP A 294 -15.63 19.64 3.47
CA ASP A 294 -15.01 20.70 2.66
C ASP A 294 -13.56 20.83 3.11
N VAL A 295 -12.76 19.86 2.67
CA VAL A 295 -11.40 19.64 3.19
C VAL A 295 -10.39 19.58 2.07
N SER A 296 -9.28 20.31 2.24
CA SER A 296 -8.06 20.13 1.46
C SER A 296 -6.98 19.51 2.34
N VAL A 297 -6.24 18.55 1.78
CA VAL A 297 -5.15 17.87 2.46
C VAL A 297 -3.88 18.06 1.66
N ASP A 298 -2.93 18.83 2.18
CA ASP A 298 -1.60 18.96 1.60
C ASP A 298 -0.82 17.67 1.83
N VAL A 299 -0.39 17.09 0.71
CA VAL A 299 0.31 15.79 0.64
C VAL A 299 1.66 15.91 -0.05
N GLY A 300 2.16 17.13 -0.29
CA GLY A 300 3.34 17.38 -1.13
C GLY A 300 4.58 16.62 -0.67
N CYS A 301 4.83 16.54 0.63
CA CYS A 301 5.94 15.80 1.23
C CYS A 301 5.82 14.27 1.16
N LEU A 302 4.65 13.73 0.79
CA LEU A 302 4.42 12.30 0.66
C LEU A 302 4.58 11.81 -0.79
N VAL A 303 4.68 12.71 -1.76
CA VAL A 303 4.86 12.31 -3.17
C VAL A 303 6.22 11.67 -3.38
N GLY A 304 6.20 10.45 -3.92
CA GLY A 304 7.41 9.66 -4.18
C GLY A 304 8.02 9.00 -2.94
N GLN A 305 7.39 9.11 -1.76
CA GLN A 305 7.88 8.50 -0.53
C GLN A 305 6.90 7.42 -0.01
N SER A 306 7.29 6.16 -0.19
CA SER A 306 6.62 5.01 0.44
C SER A 306 7.37 4.61 1.71
N ASP A 307 7.16 5.35 2.79
CA ASP A 307 7.72 5.00 4.09
C ASP A 307 6.59 4.37 4.94
N PRO A 308 6.59 3.04 5.14
CA PRO A 308 5.55 2.35 5.90
C PRO A 308 5.62 2.61 7.41
N GLU A 309 6.75 3.11 7.93
CA GLU A 309 6.99 3.38 9.36
C GLU A 309 6.63 4.83 9.74
N ARG A 310 6.25 5.67 8.77
CA ARG A 310 5.74 7.01 9.09
C ARG A 310 4.48 6.92 9.93
N SER A 311 4.47 7.74 10.98
CA SER A 311 3.28 7.90 11.80
C SER A 311 2.07 8.41 11.00
N LEU A 312 2.31 9.08 9.88
CA LEU A 312 1.29 9.55 8.95
C LEU A 312 1.55 8.99 7.55
N GLY A 313 0.60 8.24 7.01
CA GLY A 313 0.70 7.62 5.70
C GLY A 313 -0.43 8.02 4.76
N ARG A 314 -0.19 7.89 3.46
CA ARG A 314 -1.19 8.09 2.40
C ARG A 314 -1.03 7.05 1.31
N GLU A 315 -2.13 6.45 0.89
CA GLU A 315 -2.18 5.52 -0.24
C GLU A 315 -3.38 5.83 -1.12
N ALA A 316 -3.14 6.07 -2.41
CA ALA A 316 -4.20 6.36 -3.37
C ALA A 316 -4.28 5.27 -4.44
N LYS A 317 -5.44 4.60 -4.57
CA LYS A 317 -5.68 3.52 -5.53
C LYS A 317 -7.15 3.48 -5.95
N ASN A 318 -7.41 3.26 -7.24
CA ASN A 318 -8.74 2.94 -7.78
C ASN A 318 -9.87 3.92 -7.37
N GLY A 319 -9.62 5.23 -7.40
CA GLY A 319 -10.61 6.24 -7.00
C GLY A 319 -10.88 6.28 -5.49
N GLN A 320 -9.98 5.72 -4.69
CA GLN A 320 -9.99 5.81 -3.22
C GLN A 320 -8.66 6.39 -2.77
N VAL A 321 -8.70 7.19 -1.71
CA VAL A 321 -7.51 7.59 -0.94
C VAL A 321 -7.66 7.10 0.49
N GLU A 322 -6.63 6.47 1.03
CA GLU A 322 -6.53 6.06 2.41
C GLU A 322 -5.43 6.87 3.10
N TYR A 323 -5.78 7.42 4.26
CA TYR A 323 -4.85 8.11 5.15
C TYR A 323 -4.67 7.28 6.41
N ALA A 324 -3.43 7.07 6.82
CA ALA A 324 -3.09 6.25 7.98
C ALA A 324 -2.48 7.11 9.11
N PHE A 325 -2.88 6.81 10.34
CA PHE A 325 -2.35 7.35 11.60
C PHE A 325 -1.74 6.18 12.38
N ARG A 326 -0.44 5.93 12.19
CA ARG A 326 0.32 4.84 12.81
C ARG A 326 1.22 5.39 13.91
N HIS A 327 1.61 4.56 14.87
CA HIS A 327 2.69 4.86 15.82
C HIS A 327 2.68 6.27 16.43
N LEU A 328 1.49 6.77 16.80
CA LEU A 328 1.41 8.05 17.49
C LEU A 328 1.89 7.84 18.94
N PRO A 329 2.86 8.64 19.42
CA PRO A 329 3.44 8.46 20.75
C PRO A 329 2.46 8.95 21.83
N LEU A 330 1.42 8.16 22.12
CA LEU A 330 0.29 8.57 22.96
C LEU A 330 0.51 8.32 24.47
N PHE A 331 1.60 7.67 24.87
CA PHE A 331 1.66 6.99 26.17
C PHE A 331 2.57 7.62 27.23
N ASP A 332 3.50 8.53 26.89
CA ASP A 332 4.24 9.27 27.92
C ASP A 332 3.56 10.63 28.25
N LYS A 333 3.50 10.98 29.54
CA LYS A 333 3.05 12.30 30.02
C LYS A 333 3.86 13.45 29.42
N SER A 334 5.13 13.20 29.09
CA SER A 334 5.99 14.16 28.38
C SER A 334 5.50 14.40 26.94
N GLU A 335 4.97 13.36 26.29
CA GLU A 335 4.47 13.37 24.90
C GLU A 335 3.03 13.91 24.81
N GLN A 336 2.22 13.82 25.87
CA GLN A 336 0.89 14.45 25.91
C GLN A 336 0.95 15.97 25.67
N ARG A 337 2.00 16.67 26.13
CA ARG A 337 2.17 18.10 25.84
C ARG A 337 2.48 18.35 24.36
N TYR A 338 3.26 17.47 23.74
CA TYR A 338 3.54 17.52 22.31
C TYR A 338 2.26 17.33 21.50
N ILE A 339 1.45 16.33 21.86
CA ILE A 339 0.17 16.04 21.19
C ILE A 339 -0.89 17.12 21.44
N ALA A 340 -0.91 17.77 22.61
CA ALA A 340 -1.75 18.95 22.82
C ALA A 340 -1.39 20.08 21.84
N GLY A 341 -0.11 20.19 21.48
CA GLY A 341 0.41 21.03 20.40
C GLY A 341 0.05 20.54 18.99
N LEU A 342 -0.65 19.43 18.84
CA LEU A 342 -1.16 18.87 17.59
C LEU A 342 -2.71 18.88 17.50
N LEU A 343 -3.42 19.46 18.48
CA LEU A 343 -4.88 19.66 18.42
C LEU A 343 -5.23 21.14 18.53
N ASP A 344 -6.17 21.63 17.74
CA ASP A 344 -6.69 23.00 17.88
C ASP A 344 -8.05 23.02 18.57
N GLY A 345 -8.38 24.17 19.15
CA GLY A 345 -9.70 24.43 19.72
C GLY A 345 -10.00 23.63 21.00
N PRO A 346 -11.29 23.34 21.29
CA PRO A 346 -11.72 22.73 22.54
C PRO A 346 -11.62 21.19 22.57
N ARG A 347 -10.80 20.58 21.70
CA ARG A 347 -10.72 19.11 21.58
C ARG A 347 -10.03 18.50 22.82
N ASP A 348 -10.69 17.54 23.45
CA ASP A 348 -10.19 16.91 24.68
C ASP A 348 -9.18 15.81 24.39
N ILE A 349 -7.88 16.10 24.58
CA ILE A 349 -6.78 15.16 24.38
C ILE A 349 -7.00 13.79 25.04
N LYS A 350 -7.77 13.72 26.13
CA LYS A 350 -8.06 12.48 26.85
C LYS A 350 -8.88 11.47 26.03
N ARG A 351 -9.54 11.90 24.96
CA ARG A 351 -10.27 11.01 24.06
C ARG A 351 -9.37 10.35 23.00
N LEU A 352 -8.13 10.82 22.80
CA LEU A 352 -7.23 10.26 21.78
C LEU A 352 -6.95 8.76 21.95
N PRO A 353 -6.71 8.23 23.16
CA PRO A 353 -6.54 6.79 23.36
C PRO A 353 -7.75 5.95 22.94
N ASP A 354 -8.97 6.52 23.00
CA ASP A 354 -10.19 5.82 22.58
C ASP A 354 -10.39 5.85 21.05
N ILE A 355 -9.77 6.84 20.39
CA ILE A 355 -9.89 7.06 18.95
C ILE A 355 -8.76 6.35 18.20
N ILE A 356 -7.57 6.27 18.82
CA ILE A 356 -6.33 5.79 18.20
C ILE A 356 -5.83 4.55 18.95
N PRO A 357 -6.18 3.35 18.46
CA PRO A 357 -5.68 2.11 19.05
C PRO A 357 -4.20 1.89 18.67
N ASP A 358 -3.58 0.89 19.31
CA ASP A 358 -2.14 0.62 19.18
C ASP A 358 -1.67 0.37 17.74
N ASN A 359 -2.50 -0.27 16.89
CA ASN A 359 -2.14 -0.54 15.49
C ASN A 359 -2.59 0.59 14.53
N GLY A 360 -3.11 1.69 15.07
CA GLY A 360 -3.40 2.91 14.33
C GLY A 360 -4.83 3.05 13.81
N VAL A 361 -5.05 4.16 13.10
CA VAL A 361 -6.34 4.53 12.52
C VAL A 361 -6.19 4.77 11.03
N TYR A 362 -7.20 4.38 10.26
CA TYR A 362 -7.26 4.58 8.82
C TYR A 362 -8.51 5.37 8.44
N ILE A 363 -8.37 6.41 7.63
CA ILE A 363 -9.48 7.14 7.02
C ILE A 363 -9.44 6.85 5.52
N SER A 364 -10.43 6.12 5.04
CA SER A 364 -10.61 5.77 3.64
C SER A 364 -11.70 6.64 3.03
N VAL A 365 -11.36 7.43 2.02
CA VAL A 365 -12.30 8.28 1.28
C VAL A 365 -12.50 7.71 -0.12
N ARG A 366 -13.75 7.43 -0.48
CA ARG A 366 -14.12 6.83 -1.77
C ARG A 366 -14.75 7.86 -2.69
N GLN A 367 -14.36 7.82 -3.96
CA GLN A 367 -15.06 8.54 -5.01
C GLN A 367 -16.42 7.89 -5.30
N ASP A 368 -17.39 8.69 -5.73
CA ASP A 368 -18.66 8.17 -6.23
C ASP A 368 -18.44 7.53 -7.60
N GLN A 369 -18.36 6.20 -7.64
CA GLN A 369 -18.17 5.44 -8.88
C GLN A 369 -19.45 5.34 -9.71
N ASP A 370 -20.61 5.43 -9.05
CA ASP A 370 -21.90 5.26 -9.71
C ASP A 370 -22.51 6.59 -10.18
N GLY A 371 -21.92 7.73 -9.78
CA GLY A 371 -22.38 9.07 -10.13
C GLY A 371 -23.76 9.41 -9.54
N ARG A 372 -24.17 8.73 -8.46
CA ARG A 372 -25.49 8.92 -7.82
C ARG A 372 -25.55 10.17 -6.96
N ASN A 373 -24.41 10.75 -6.60
CA ASN A 373 -24.30 11.96 -5.81
C ASN A 373 -23.43 12.99 -6.53
N ALA A 374 -24.08 13.87 -7.29
CA ALA A 374 -23.42 14.92 -8.06
C ALA A 374 -22.68 15.96 -7.20
N HIS A 375 -22.90 15.97 -5.89
CA HIS A 375 -22.27 16.93 -4.98
C HIS A 375 -20.96 16.43 -4.38
N SER A 376 -20.73 15.11 -4.34
CA SER A 376 -19.53 14.52 -3.75
C SER A 376 -18.41 14.46 -4.78
N ARG A 377 -17.28 15.09 -4.46
CA ARG A 377 -16.07 15.12 -5.28
C ARG A 377 -14.87 14.73 -4.42
N LEU A 378 -14.16 13.72 -4.88
CA LEU A 378 -12.81 13.39 -4.41
C LEU A 378 -11.85 13.70 -5.56
N GLN A 379 -10.94 14.65 -5.36
CA GLN A 379 -9.82 14.90 -6.26
C GLN A 379 -8.55 14.41 -5.59
N VAL A 380 -8.03 13.29 -6.09
CA VAL A 380 -6.75 12.73 -5.67
C VAL A 380 -5.65 13.35 -6.53
N ASN A 381 -4.76 14.13 -5.93
CA ASN A 381 -3.64 14.71 -6.67
C ASN A 381 -2.42 13.78 -6.61
N SER A 382 -1.88 13.45 -7.80
CA SER A 382 -0.64 12.67 -7.97
C SER A 382 0.62 13.53 -8.00
N GLU A 383 0.46 14.84 -8.18
CA GLU A 383 1.56 15.81 -8.37
C GLU A 383 1.94 16.58 -7.10
N GLY A 384 1.35 16.25 -5.94
CA GLY A 384 1.79 16.78 -4.64
C GLY A 384 1.34 18.20 -4.33
N LEU A 385 0.18 18.59 -4.84
CA LEU A 385 -0.57 19.75 -4.36
C LEU A 385 -1.45 19.28 -3.19
N ASP A 386 -2.77 19.32 -3.33
CA ASP A 386 -3.69 18.95 -2.24
C ASP A 386 -4.69 17.90 -2.68
N ASP A 387 -5.00 16.91 -1.84
CA ASP A 387 -6.23 16.16 -2.04
C ASP A 387 -7.43 17.00 -1.64
N ILE A 388 -8.47 17.02 -2.49
CA ILE A 388 -9.71 17.75 -2.21
C ILE A 388 -10.82 16.74 -1.93
N ILE A 389 -11.39 16.82 -0.73
CA ILE A 389 -12.55 16.05 -0.28
C ILE A 389 -13.70 17.04 -0.11
N TYR A 390 -14.64 17.04 -1.05
CA TYR A 390 -15.74 18.01 -1.09
C TYR A 390 -17.09 17.32 -1.23
N GLY A 391 -18.09 17.77 -0.49
CA GLY A 391 -19.48 17.32 -0.61
C GLY A 391 -19.93 16.38 0.52
N PRO A 392 -21.12 15.77 0.39
CA PRO A 392 -21.67 14.91 1.44
C PRO A 392 -21.01 13.53 1.47
N PHE A 393 -20.65 13.07 2.67
CA PHE A 393 -20.12 11.74 2.94
C PHE A 393 -20.84 11.12 4.14
N LEU A 394 -21.17 9.82 4.05
CA LEU A 394 -21.53 8.99 5.19
C LEU A 394 -20.24 8.45 5.82
N ILE A 395 -20.06 8.67 7.11
CA ILE A 395 -18.91 8.16 7.87
C ILE A 395 -19.29 6.84 8.54
N LYS A 396 -18.70 5.74 8.09
CA LYS A 396 -18.83 4.43 8.76
C LYS A 396 -17.58 4.14 9.57
N LYS A 397 -17.75 3.91 10.87
CA LYS A 397 -16.68 3.44 11.75
C LYS A 397 -16.67 1.91 11.77
N GLY A 398 -15.52 1.32 11.53
CA GLY A 398 -15.24 -0.12 11.61
C GLY A 398 -13.89 -0.39 12.27
N GLY A 399 -13.45 -1.64 12.25
CA GLY A 399 -12.16 -2.07 12.79
C GLY A 399 -12.14 -3.55 13.13
N GLU A 400 -10.95 -4.13 13.12
CA GLU A 400 -10.64 -5.48 13.62
C GLU A 400 -9.48 -5.36 14.63
N ASP A 401 -9.41 -6.30 15.58
CA ASP A 401 -8.50 -6.33 16.74
C ASP A 401 -7.23 -5.46 16.62
N GLY A 402 -7.34 -4.23 17.14
CA GLY A 402 -6.22 -3.30 17.35
C GLY A 402 -6.08 -2.15 16.34
N PHE A 403 -6.90 -2.06 15.29
CA PHE A 403 -6.99 -0.86 14.43
C PHE A 403 -8.44 -0.38 14.24
N VAL A 404 -8.60 0.93 13.99
CA VAL A 404 -9.90 1.55 13.68
C VAL A 404 -9.89 2.03 12.23
N THR A 405 -11.00 1.83 11.52
CA THR A 405 -11.19 2.34 10.17
C THR A 405 -12.40 3.27 10.10
N PHE A 406 -12.26 4.37 9.36
CA PHE A 406 -13.34 5.28 9.01
C PHE A 406 -13.48 5.28 7.50
N GLU A 407 -14.62 4.79 7.00
CA GLU A 407 -14.95 4.84 5.58
C GLU A 407 -15.87 6.05 5.32
N LEU A 408 -15.38 6.99 4.50
CA LEU A 408 -16.14 8.12 3.98
C LEU A 408 -16.63 7.74 2.58
N SER A 409 -17.91 7.40 2.47
CA SER A 409 -18.56 7.01 1.22
C SER A 409 -19.64 8.01 0.83
N PRO A 410 -19.73 8.43 -0.44
CA PRO A 410 -20.84 9.25 -0.94
C PRO A 410 -22.19 8.57 -0.68
N PRO A 411 -23.12 9.19 0.06
CA PRO A 411 -24.41 8.59 0.35
C PRO A 411 -25.41 8.85 -0.79
N ILE A 412 -26.46 8.04 -0.83
CA ILE A 412 -27.71 8.41 -1.52
C ILE A 412 -28.42 9.42 -0.63
N LEU A 413 -28.70 10.60 -1.15
CA LEU A 413 -29.37 11.66 -0.41
C LEU A 413 -30.89 11.52 -0.54
N ASP A 414 -31.60 11.74 0.57
CA ASP A 414 -33.03 12.02 0.50
C ASP A 414 -33.28 13.51 0.20
N SER A 415 -34.52 13.86 -0.10
CA SER A 415 -34.88 15.25 -0.46
C SER A 415 -34.51 16.27 0.62
N VAL A 416 -34.56 15.88 1.90
CA VAL A 416 -34.19 16.75 3.02
C VAL A 416 -32.69 17.02 3.04
N SER A 417 -31.88 15.99 2.76
CA SER A 417 -30.43 16.06 2.70
C SER A 417 -29.95 16.78 1.45
N GLU A 418 -30.59 16.58 0.29
CA GLU A 418 -30.33 17.33 -0.95
C GLU A 418 -30.57 18.83 -0.75
N ASP A 419 -31.68 19.19 -0.10
CA ASP A 419 -32.00 20.57 0.29
C ASP A 419 -30.90 21.18 1.19
N ALA A 420 -30.39 20.39 2.15
CA ALA A 420 -29.34 20.84 3.05
C ALA A 420 -28.00 21.04 2.34
N VAL A 421 -27.59 20.07 1.51
CA VAL A 421 -26.37 20.12 0.69
C VAL A 421 -26.42 21.32 -0.25
N SER A 422 -27.55 21.54 -0.94
CA SER A 422 -27.73 22.66 -1.85
C SER A 422 -27.57 24.03 -1.17
N ARG A 423 -28.07 24.17 0.07
CA ARG A 423 -27.88 25.39 0.86
C ARG A 423 -26.41 25.62 1.20
N ILE A 424 -25.69 24.57 1.64
CA ILE A 424 -24.27 24.65 1.96
C ILE A 424 -23.47 25.04 0.71
N VAL A 425 -23.68 24.34 -0.41
CA VAL A 425 -23.02 24.63 -1.68
C VAL A 425 -23.28 26.08 -2.13
N HIS A 426 -24.53 26.55 -2.05
CA HIS A 426 -24.87 27.92 -2.41
C HIS A 426 -24.23 28.97 -1.49
N GLN A 427 -24.10 28.66 -0.20
CA GLN A 427 -23.41 29.53 0.76
C GLN A 427 -21.92 29.60 0.46
N ARG A 428 -21.28 28.47 0.12
CA ARG A 428 -19.85 28.41 -0.24
C ARG A 428 -19.53 29.09 -1.55
N ALA A 429 -20.42 29.01 -2.54
CA ALA A 429 -20.23 29.71 -3.82
C ALA A 429 -20.24 31.25 -3.71
N LYS A 430 -20.61 31.81 -2.56
CA LYS A 430 -20.59 33.26 -2.28
C LYS A 430 -19.36 33.72 -1.49
N GLN A 431 -18.60 32.79 -0.92
CA GLN A 431 -17.34 33.05 -0.24
C GLN A 431 -16.23 33.08 -1.29
#